data_AF-A0A528U0W1-F1
#
_entry.id   AF-A0A528U0W1-F1
#
_cell.length_a   1.000
_cell.length_b   1.000
_cell.length_c   1.000
_cell.angle_alpha   90.00
_cell.angle_beta   90.00
_cell.angle_gamma   90.00
#
_symmetry.space_group_name_H-M   'P 1'
#
loop_
_entity.id
_entity.type
_entity.pdbx_description
1 polymer ?
#
loop_
_entity_poly.entity_id
_entity_poly.type
_entity_poly.pdbx_seq_one_letter_code
_entity_poly.pdbx_strand_id
1 'polypeptide(L)'
;MTSDLRAALRRYKPERRKNQLKPRPRERLVAVADIDLPGRPMLVPDTNVYIMFASGKLPDAARALIERSLLFHCSVCLGELATGVANFDPSTSAWRGVRDHYAALFDAVPATRLLTPDSQLWIEAGVIAGILARTQNFQPHQRKECLNDALIYLTAARSGLPVLTANRDEFDLIQQVAPDGQFVHL
;
A
#
# COMPACT_ATOMS: atom_id res chain seq x y z
N MET A 1 21.97 10.54 0.25
CA MET A 1 20.80 11.41 0.03
C MET A 1 20.44 12.06 1.35
N THR A 2 20.29 13.39 1.38
CA THR A 2 19.85 14.12 2.57
C THR A 2 18.34 14.22 2.58
N SER A 3 17.71 13.85 3.69
CA SER A 3 16.26 13.98 3.87
C SER A 3 15.91 15.45 4.22
N ASP A 4 14.84 15.99 3.63
CA ASP A 4 14.42 17.40 3.79
C ASP A 4 12.94 17.51 4.19
N LEU A 5 12.69 17.71 5.48
CA LEU A 5 11.36 17.99 6.02
C LEU A 5 10.76 19.29 5.46
N ARG A 6 11.56 20.34 5.24
CA ARG A 6 11.03 21.61 4.73
C ARG A 6 10.53 21.43 3.29
N ALA A 7 11.21 20.62 2.47
CA ALA A 7 10.71 20.25 1.15
C ALA A 7 9.36 19.52 1.22
N ALA A 8 9.25 18.51 2.08
CA ALA A 8 7.98 17.78 2.27
C ALA A 8 6.84 18.70 2.75
N LEU A 9 7.10 19.58 3.72
CA LEU A 9 6.11 20.55 4.20
C LEU A 9 5.68 21.54 3.10
N ARG A 10 6.62 22.05 2.29
CA ARG A 10 6.30 22.92 1.13
C ARG A 10 5.46 22.20 0.08
N ARG A 11 5.71 20.91 -0.13
CA ARG A 11 5.00 20.07 -1.11
C ARG A 11 3.55 19.82 -0.68
N TYR A 12 3.34 19.27 0.52
CA TYR A 12 2.02 18.82 0.97
C TYR A 12 1.19 19.89 1.70
N LYS A 13 1.83 20.99 2.11
CA LYS A 13 1.20 22.19 2.68
C LYS A 13 0.22 21.87 3.83
N PRO A 14 0.65 21.24 4.93
CA PRO A 14 -0.24 20.84 6.03
C PRO A 14 -1.12 21.98 6.55
N GLU A 15 -0.59 23.21 6.57
CA GLU A 15 -1.27 24.43 7.01
C GLU A 15 -2.50 24.79 6.15
N ARG A 16 -2.54 24.33 4.89
CA ARG A 16 -3.67 24.52 3.98
C ARG A 16 -4.72 23.41 4.09
N ARG A 17 -4.36 22.26 4.68
CA ARG A 17 -5.24 21.08 4.81
C ARG A 17 -5.99 21.14 6.14
N LYS A 18 -7.07 21.92 6.19
CA LYS A 18 -7.83 22.17 7.44
C LYS A 18 -9.11 21.34 7.55
N ASN A 19 -9.74 21.03 6.43
CA ASN A 19 -11.03 20.35 6.40
C ASN A 19 -10.85 18.85 6.28
N GLN A 20 -11.84 18.11 6.77
CA GLN A 20 -11.95 16.68 6.52
C GLN A 20 -12.13 16.43 5.01
N LEU A 21 -11.27 15.59 4.44
CA LEU A 21 -11.42 15.05 3.11
C LEU A 21 -12.52 14.00 3.08
N LYS A 22 -13.21 13.87 1.96
CA LYS A 22 -14.20 12.81 1.74
C LYS A 22 -13.66 11.86 0.67
N PRO A 23 -13.72 10.54 0.87
CA PRO A 23 -13.42 9.60 -0.20
C PRO A 23 -14.24 9.93 -1.44
N ARG A 24 -13.59 9.93 -2.60
CA ARG A 24 -14.23 10.09 -3.90
C ARG A 24 -15.16 8.90 -4.17
N PRO A 25 -16.26 9.11 -4.90
CA PRO A 25 -17.18 8.02 -5.24
C PRO A 25 -16.47 7.01 -6.15
N ARG A 26 -16.92 5.74 -6.12
CA ARG A 26 -16.23 4.60 -6.77
C ARG A 26 -16.01 4.85 -8.26
N GLU A 27 -16.96 5.49 -8.93
CA GLU A 27 -16.96 5.78 -10.35
C GLU A 27 -15.90 6.81 -10.77
N ARG A 28 -15.27 7.48 -9.79
CA ARG A 28 -14.15 8.42 -10.01
C ARG A 28 -12.78 7.77 -9.75
N LEU A 29 -12.75 6.48 -9.39
CA LEU A 29 -11.56 5.71 -9.05
C LEU A 29 -11.40 4.54 -10.01
N VAL A 30 -10.17 4.09 -10.19
CA VAL A 30 -9.86 2.96 -11.08
C VAL A 30 -10.07 1.66 -10.32
N ALA A 31 -11.02 0.86 -10.77
CA ALA A 31 -11.26 -0.49 -10.28
C ALA A 31 -10.42 -1.50 -11.06
N VAL A 32 -10.20 -2.68 -10.47
CA VAL A 32 -9.63 -3.83 -11.18
C VAL A 32 -10.40 -4.14 -12.47
N ALA A 33 -11.73 -4.01 -12.46
CA ALA A 33 -12.59 -4.25 -13.61
C ALA A 33 -12.34 -3.29 -14.78
N ASP A 34 -11.75 -2.12 -14.52
CA ASP A 34 -11.43 -1.11 -15.55
C ASP A 34 -10.08 -1.38 -16.22
N ILE A 35 -9.29 -2.32 -15.71
CA ILE A 35 -7.98 -2.67 -16.26
C ILE A 35 -8.17 -3.69 -17.40
N ASP A 36 -8.44 -3.17 -18.59
CA ASP A 36 -8.48 -3.94 -19.84
C ASP A 36 -7.29 -3.59 -20.76
N LEU A 37 -6.08 -3.56 -20.19
CA LEU A 37 -4.87 -3.21 -20.94
C LEU A 37 -4.29 -4.44 -21.63
N PRO A 38 -3.98 -4.37 -22.94
CA PRO A 38 -3.20 -5.40 -23.60
C PRO A 38 -1.78 -5.44 -23.02
N GLY A 39 -1.24 -6.65 -22.81
CA GLY A 39 0.10 -6.87 -22.27
C GLY A 39 0.12 -7.29 -20.80
N ARG A 40 1.25 -7.08 -20.14
CA ARG A 40 1.51 -7.50 -18.76
C ARG A 40 1.47 -6.28 -17.82
N PRO A 41 0.39 -6.03 -17.07
CA PRO A 41 0.33 -4.90 -16.15
C PRO A 41 1.43 -4.98 -15.10
N MET A 42 1.97 -3.84 -14.69
CA MET A 42 2.95 -3.75 -13.61
C MET A 42 2.31 -3.08 -12.41
N LEU A 43 2.36 -3.70 -11.24
CA LEU A 43 1.60 -3.30 -10.06
C LEU A 43 2.40 -3.55 -8.79
N VAL A 44 2.09 -2.81 -7.72
CA VAL A 44 2.55 -3.08 -6.36
C VAL A 44 1.36 -3.53 -5.52
N PRO A 45 1.24 -4.79 -5.10
CA PRO A 45 0.18 -5.18 -4.18
C PRO A 45 0.41 -4.59 -2.78
N ASP A 46 -0.67 -4.08 -2.19
CA ASP A 46 -0.76 -3.73 -0.78
C ASP A 46 -0.80 -5.01 0.10
N THR A 47 -0.48 -4.89 1.39
CA THR A 47 -0.41 -6.00 2.36
C THR A 47 -1.72 -6.78 2.43
N ASN A 48 -2.87 -6.08 2.42
CA ASN A 48 -4.19 -6.72 2.43
C ASN A 48 -4.40 -7.66 1.22
N VAL A 49 -3.79 -7.35 0.07
CA VAL A 49 -3.92 -8.18 -1.14
C VAL A 49 -3.19 -9.51 -0.97
N TYR A 50 -1.98 -9.52 -0.38
CA TYR A 50 -1.28 -10.77 -0.08
C TYR A 50 -2.08 -11.64 0.87
N ILE A 51 -2.63 -11.05 1.94
CA ILE A 51 -3.43 -11.76 2.94
C ILE A 51 -4.71 -12.33 2.32
N MET A 52 -5.41 -11.53 1.50
CA MET A 52 -6.62 -11.98 0.80
C MET A 52 -6.32 -13.09 -0.22
N PHE A 53 -5.20 -13.00 -0.95
CA PHE A 53 -4.77 -14.04 -1.87
C PHE A 53 -4.47 -15.35 -1.12
N ALA A 54 -3.66 -15.30 -0.07
CA ALA A 54 -3.29 -16.46 0.76
C ALA A 54 -4.51 -17.12 1.42
N SER A 55 -5.51 -16.33 1.80
CA SER A 55 -6.74 -16.81 2.44
C SER A 55 -7.84 -17.23 1.46
N GLY A 56 -7.59 -17.16 0.14
CA GLY A 56 -8.58 -17.49 -0.89
C GLY A 56 -9.74 -16.50 -1.01
N LYS A 57 -9.65 -15.33 -0.35
CA LYS A 57 -10.71 -14.31 -0.28
C LYS A 57 -10.60 -13.23 -1.36
N LEU A 58 -9.57 -13.27 -2.19
CA LEU A 58 -9.38 -12.28 -3.24
C LEU A 58 -10.48 -12.44 -4.32
N PRO A 59 -11.17 -11.36 -4.76
CA PRO A 59 -12.13 -11.42 -5.86
C PRO A 59 -11.52 -11.97 -7.15
N ASP A 60 -12.30 -12.67 -7.96
CA ASP A 60 -11.79 -13.37 -9.14
C ASP A 60 -11.13 -12.44 -10.16
N ALA A 61 -11.71 -11.25 -10.39
CA ALA A 61 -11.12 -10.24 -11.27
C ALA A 61 -9.73 -9.80 -10.79
N ALA A 62 -9.56 -9.64 -9.47
CA ALA A 62 -8.28 -9.24 -8.88
C ALA A 62 -7.26 -10.38 -8.90
N ARG A 63 -7.71 -11.62 -8.68
CA ARG A 63 -6.87 -12.81 -8.84
C ARG A 63 -6.35 -12.91 -10.28
N ALA A 64 -7.24 -12.79 -11.26
CA ALA A 64 -6.88 -12.82 -12.67
C ALA A 64 -5.91 -11.69 -13.05
N LEU A 65 -6.11 -10.48 -12.51
CA LEU A 65 -5.18 -9.37 -12.72
C LEU A 65 -3.80 -9.68 -12.13
N ILE A 66 -3.72 -10.21 -10.91
CA ILE A 66 -2.44 -10.57 -10.26
C ILE A 66 -1.69 -11.63 -11.07
N GLU A 67 -2.38 -12.71 -11.47
CA GLU A 67 -1.78 -13.84 -12.17
C GLU A 67 -1.17 -13.44 -13.53
N ARG A 68 -1.78 -12.47 -14.22
CA ARG A 68 -1.25 -11.94 -15.49
C ARG A 68 -0.29 -10.76 -15.33
N SER A 69 -0.02 -10.27 -14.12
CA SER A 69 0.79 -9.06 -13.90
C SER A 69 2.27 -9.36 -13.66
N LEU A 70 3.12 -8.33 -13.80
CA LEU A 70 4.47 -8.30 -13.29
C LEU A 70 4.47 -7.52 -11.97
N LEU A 71 4.51 -8.26 -10.86
CA LEU A 71 4.43 -7.66 -9.53
C LEU A 71 5.77 -7.10 -9.08
N PHE A 72 5.73 -5.90 -8.52
CA PHE A 72 6.75 -5.31 -7.67
C PHE A 72 6.28 -5.36 -6.22
N HIS A 73 7.21 -5.41 -5.28
CA HIS A 73 6.92 -5.64 -3.88
C HIS A 73 7.48 -4.48 -3.07
N CYS A 74 6.69 -3.89 -2.17
CA CYS A 74 7.21 -2.90 -1.24
C CYS A 74 7.77 -3.60 0.01
N SER A 75 8.96 -3.21 0.46
CA SER A 75 9.55 -3.77 1.68
C SER A 75 8.73 -3.47 2.95
N VAL A 76 7.88 -2.43 2.92
CA VAL A 76 6.91 -2.16 3.99
C VAL A 76 5.89 -3.30 4.09
N CYS A 77 5.32 -3.75 2.96
CA CYS A 77 4.41 -4.88 2.94
C CYS A 77 5.07 -6.15 3.51
N LEU A 78 6.34 -6.39 3.15
CA LEU A 78 7.09 -7.54 3.70
C LEU A 78 7.27 -7.41 5.21
N GLY A 79 7.57 -6.22 5.74
CA GLY A 79 7.66 -5.98 7.18
C GLY A 79 6.32 -6.22 7.91
N GLU A 80 5.21 -5.83 7.30
CA GLU A 80 3.87 -6.08 7.86
C GLU A 80 3.51 -7.56 7.82
N LEU A 81 3.78 -8.27 6.73
CA LEU A 81 3.59 -9.71 6.64
C LEU A 81 4.43 -10.46 7.66
N ALA A 82 5.71 -10.10 7.82
CA ALA A 82 6.58 -10.70 8.83
C ALA A 82 6.05 -10.48 10.26
N THR A 83 5.54 -9.28 10.54
CA THR A 83 4.86 -8.97 11.82
C THR A 83 3.63 -9.86 12.01
N GLY A 84 2.81 -10.01 10.96
CA GLY A 84 1.61 -10.85 10.99
C GLY A 84 1.92 -12.33 11.22
N VAL A 85 2.96 -12.86 10.56
CA VAL A 85 3.44 -14.23 10.77
C VAL A 85 3.93 -14.40 12.21
N ALA A 86 4.76 -13.49 12.73
CA ALA A 86 5.28 -13.59 14.09
C ALA A 86 4.20 -13.47 15.18
N ASN A 87 3.11 -12.76 14.89
CA ASN A 87 1.96 -12.64 15.79
C ASN A 87 0.97 -13.82 15.68
N PHE A 88 1.10 -14.69 14.67
CA PHE A 88 0.22 -15.84 14.51
C PHE A 88 0.50 -16.89 15.59
N ASP A 89 -0.55 -17.44 16.22
CA ASP A 89 -0.40 -18.37 17.33
C ASP A 89 0.31 -19.67 16.90
N PRO A 90 1.55 -19.92 17.38
CA PRO A 90 2.34 -21.07 16.97
C PRO A 90 1.85 -22.39 17.56
N SER A 91 0.94 -22.36 18.54
CA SER A 91 0.35 -23.56 19.14
C SER A 91 -0.74 -24.21 18.27
N THR A 92 -1.25 -23.48 17.29
CA THR A 92 -2.30 -23.97 16.38
C THR A 92 -1.75 -24.93 15.33
N SER A 93 -2.58 -25.88 14.88
CA SER A 93 -2.23 -26.81 13.79
C SER A 93 -1.94 -26.08 12.46
N ALA A 94 -2.47 -24.87 12.28
CA ALA A 94 -2.30 -24.05 11.09
C ALA A 94 -0.92 -23.37 10.99
N TRP A 95 -0.18 -23.26 12.10
CA TRP A 95 1.09 -22.50 12.17
C TRP A 95 2.07 -22.87 11.06
N ARG A 96 2.34 -24.17 10.85
CA ARG A 96 3.29 -24.62 9.82
C ARG A 96 2.87 -24.16 8.43
N GLY A 97 1.58 -24.30 8.10
CA GLY A 97 1.04 -23.90 6.81
C GLY A 97 1.19 -22.39 6.57
N VAL A 98 0.88 -21.57 7.57
CA VAL A 98 1.04 -20.10 7.48
C VAL A 98 2.50 -19.71 7.32
N ARG A 99 3.39 -20.25 8.18
CA ARG A 99 4.83 -20.00 8.13
C ARG A 99 5.42 -20.38 6.77
N ASP A 100 5.14 -21.59 6.29
CA ASP A 100 5.74 -22.12 5.06
C ASP A 100 5.23 -21.37 3.82
N HIS A 101 3.95 -20.98 3.81
CA HIS A 101 3.39 -20.15 2.75
C HIS A 101 4.11 -18.80 2.62
N TYR A 102 4.27 -18.06 3.72
CA TYR A 102 4.91 -16.75 3.68
C TYR A 102 6.43 -16.83 3.50
N ALA A 103 7.08 -17.89 3.97
CA ALA A 103 8.49 -18.15 3.66
C ALA A 103 8.69 -18.33 2.15
N ALA A 104 7.87 -19.17 1.51
CA ALA A 104 7.93 -19.38 0.06
C ALA A 104 7.60 -18.09 -0.72
N LEU A 105 6.67 -17.26 -0.23
CA LEU A 105 6.41 -15.94 -0.80
C LEU A 105 7.67 -15.07 -0.77
N PHE A 106 8.37 -14.99 0.36
CA PHE A 106 9.56 -14.16 0.51
C PHE A 106 10.70 -14.64 -0.40
N ASP A 107 10.90 -15.96 -0.49
CA ASP A 107 11.91 -16.55 -1.38
C ASP A 107 11.59 -16.28 -2.87
N ALA A 108 10.31 -16.14 -3.22
CA ALA A 108 9.87 -15.86 -4.57
C ALA A 108 9.97 -14.39 -4.99
N VAL A 109 10.23 -13.45 -4.06
CA VAL A 109 10.40 -12.02 -4.36
C VAL A 109 11.84 -11.76 -4.82
N PRO A 110 12.09 -11.45 -6.11
CA PRO A 110 13.44 -11.15 -6.53
C PRO A 110 13.84 -9.73 -6.12
N ALA A 111 15.12 -9.56 -5.78
CA ALA A 111 15.67 -8.26 -5.39
C ALA A 111 15.44 -7.15 -6.43
N THR A 112 15.44 -7.48 -7.72
CA THR A 112 15.16 -6.53 -8.82
C THR A 112 13.72 -6.02 -8.86
N ARG A 113 12.79 -6.67 -8.15
CA ARG A 113 11.39 -6.28 -8.03
C ARG A 113 11.01 -5.85 -6.60
N LEU A 114 11.99 -5.76 -5.69
CA LEU A 114 11.79 -5.24 -4.35
C LEU A 114 12.05 -3.72 -4.34
N LEU A 115 11.02 -2.97 -3.98
CA LEU A 115 11.07 -1.52 -3.80
C LEU A 115 11.20 -1.20 -2.32
N THR A 116 12.18 -0.35 -1.99
CA THR A 116 12.44 0.09 -0.62
C THR A 116 12.24 1.60 -0.50
N PRO A 117 11.42 2.09 0.44
CA PRO A 117 11.33 3.52 0.71
C PRO A 117 12.69 4.03 1.20
N ASP A 118 13.15 5.14 0.64
CA ASP A 118 14.35 5.80 1.17
C ASP A 118 13.98 6.78 2.30
N SER A 119 14.99 7.40 2.89
CA SER A 119 14.81 8.36 3.97
C SER A 119 13.88 9.53 3.62
N GLN A 120 13.81 9.95 2.36
CA GLN A 120 12.94 11.04 1.95
C GLN A 120 11.47 10.59 1.92
N LEU A 121 11.18 9.40 1.40
CA LEU A 121 9.82 8.86 1.42
C LEU A 121 9.28 8.67 2.84
N TRP A 122 10.12 8.31 3.81
CA TRP A 122 9.72 8.26 5.22
C TRP A 122 9.26 9.61 5.76
N ILE A 123 9.95 10.69 5.41
CA ILE A 123 9.54 12.05 5.79
C ILE A 123 8.24 12.43 5.12
N GLU A 124 8.12 12.19 3.81
CA GLU A 124 6.94 12.55 3.03
C GLU A 124 5.69 11.80 3.50
N ALA A 125 5.80 10.49 3.70
CA ALA A 125 4.74 9.67 4.27
C ALA A 125 4.36 10.14 5.69
N GLY A 126 5.34 10.50 6.53
CA GLY A 126 5.07 11.06 7.86
C GLY A 126 4.28 12.37 7.82
N VAL A 127 4.58 13.26 6.86
CA VAL A 127 3.82 14.50 6.66
C VAL A 127 2.39 14.19 6.21
N ILE A 128 2.19 13.27 5.26
CA ILE A 128 0.87 12.86 4.79
C ILE A 128 0.05 12.24 5.92
N ALA A 129 0.62 11.27 6.64
CA ALA A 129 -0.04 10.60 7.76
C ALA A 129 -0.40 11.59 8.87
N GLY A 130 0.45 12.58 9.16
CA GLY A 130 0.15 13.65 10.11
C GLY A 130 -1.02 14.55 9.67
N ILE A 131 -1.10 14.89 8.37
CA ILE A 131 -2.23 15.63 7.81
C ILE A 131 -3.52 14.83 7.97
N LEU A 132 -3.52 13.56 7.56
CA LEU A 132 -4.71 12.71 7.58
C LEU A 132 -5.14 12.42 9.02
N ALA A 133 -4.20 12.12 9.92
CA ALA A 133 -4.51 11.89 11.32
C ALA A 133 -5.26 13.07 11.97
N ARG A 134 -4.82 14.30 11.69
CA ARG A 134 -5.47 15.51 12.20
C ARG A 134 -6.80 15.82 11.52
N THR A 135 -6.90 15.62 10.20
CA THR A 135 -8.10 16.03 9.44
C THR A 135 -9.21 14.98 9.44
N GLN A 136 -8.87 13.71 9.64
CA GLN A 136 -9.79 12.56 9.63
C GLN A 136 -10.10 12.04 11.04
N ASN A 137 -9.53 12.64 12.09
CA ASN A 137 -9.69 12.21 13.50
C ASN A 137 -9.26 10.77 13.75
N PHE A 138 -8.12 10.36 13.19
CA PHE A 138 -7.62 8.99 13.33
C PHE A 138 -7.27 8.62 14.77
N GLN A 139 -7.70 7.42 15.14
CA GLN A 139 -7.32 6.74 16.36
C GLN A 139 -5.84 6.33 16.31
N PRO A 140 -5.18 6.08 17.45
CA PRO A 140 -3.76 5.77 17.49
C PRO A 140 -3.33 4.61 16.57
N HIS A 141 -4.13 3.54 16.45
CA HIS A 141 -3.83 2.42 15.56
C HIS A 141 -3.86 2.82 14.07
N GLN A 142 -4.88 3.57 13.66
CA GLN A 142 -5.05 4.07 12.29
C GLN A 142 -3.91 5.00 11.85
N ARG A 143 -3.21 5.67 12.77
CA ARG A 143 -2.08 6.54 12.43
C ARG A 143 -0.88 5.75 11.92
N LYS A 144 -0.63 4.57 12.50
CA LYS A 144 0.46 3.68 12.08
C LYS A 144 0.11 3.03 10.74
N GLU A 145 -1.13 2.56 10.60
CA GLU A 145 -1.65 1.99 9.34
C GLU A 145 -1.52 3.03 8.21
N CYS A 146 -1.99 4.25 8.43
CA CYS A 146 -1.88 5.34 7.46
C CYS A 146 -0.44 5.68 7.07
N LEU A 147 0.52 5.62 8.02
CA LEU A 147 1.93 5.81 7.70
C LEU A 147 2.45 4.71 6.75
N ASN A 148 2.11 3.46 7.02
CA ASN A 148 2.51 2.34 6.18
C ASN A 148 1.85 2.40 4.80
N ASP A 149 0.55 2.67 4.72
CA ASP A 149 -0.18 2.85 3.47
C ASP A 149 0.42 4.00 2.64
N ALA A 150 0.75 5.13 3.28
CA ALA A 150 1.40 6.25 2.61
C ALA A 150 2.81 5.90 2.09
N LEU A 151 3.59 5.10 2.83
CA LEU A 151 4.89 4.61 2.37
C LEU A 151 4.75 3.70 1.15
N ILE A 152 3.80 2.76 1.18
CA ILE A 152 3.51 1.84 0.06
C ILE A 152 3.13 2.65 -1.17
N TYR A 153 2.18 3.58 -1.02
CA TYR A 153 1.72 4.47 -2.07
C TYR A 153 2.85 5.30 -2.70
N LEU A 154 3.65 6.00 -1.89
CA LEU A 154 4.73 6.85 -2.41
C LEU A 154 5.89 6.04 -3.01
N THR A 155 6.16 4.85 -2.46
CA THR A 155 7.19 3.94 -2.99
C THR A 155 6.81 3.45 -4.39
N ALA A 156 5.54 3.08 -4.59
CA ALA A 156 5.01 2.71 -5.89
C ALA A 156 5.01 3.91 -6.86
N ALA A 157 4.52 5.07 -6.39
CA ALA A 157 4.47 6.30 -7.18
C ALA A 157 5.85 6.73 -7.71
N ARG A 158 6.89 6.65 -6.86
CA ARG A 158 8.27 6.95 -7.27
C ARG A 158 8.79 6.04 -8.38
N SER A 159 8.25 4.82 -8.45
CA SER A 159 8.60 3.84 -9.48
C SER A 159 7.66 3.90 -10.69
N GLY A 160 6.69 4.83 -10.71
CA GLY A 160 5.70 4.96 -11.76
C GLY A 160 4.68 3.81 -11.79
N LEU A 161 4.47 3.12 -10.66
CA LEU A 161 3.61 1.94 -10.57
C LEU A 161 2.33 2.24 -9.77
N PRO A 162 1.17 1.68 -10.14
CA PRO A 162 -0.02 1.73 -9.31
C PRO A 162 0.05 0.75 -8.14
N VAL A 163 -0.55 1.12 -7.01
CA VAL A 163 -0.81 0.17 -5.92
C VAL A 163 -2.12 -0.58 -6.15
N LEU A 164 -2.14 -1.90 -6.01
CA LEU A 164 -3.39 -2.69 -5.95
C LEU A 164 -3.78 -2.87 -4.48
N THR A 165 -4.99 -2.46 -4.09
CA THR A 165 -5.41 -2.46 -2.67
C THR A 165 -6.89 -2.76 -2.48
N ALA A 166 -7.23 -3.39 -1.35
CA ALA A 166 -8.61 -3.47 -0.85
C ALA A 166 -9.02 -2.23 -0.03
N ASN A 167 -8.08 -1.40 0.41
CA ASN A 167 -8.30 -0.24 1.28
C ASN A 167 -8.56 1.05 0.48
N ARG A 168 -9.59 1.01 -0.38
CA ARG A 168 -9.91 2.08 -1.34
C ARG A 168 -9.96 3.47 -0.70
N ASP A 169 -10.68 3.61 0.40
CA ASP A 169 -10.98 4.92 0.98
C ASP A 169 -9.72 5.57 1.56
N GLU A 170 -8.83 4.79 2.18
CA GLU A 170 -7.58 5.31 2.74
C GLU A 170 -6.58 5.70 1.65
N PHE A 171 -6.40 4.85 0.63
CA PHE A 171 -5.57 5.17 -0.53
C PHE A 171 -6.10 6.37 -1.32
N ASP A 172 -7.43 6.54 -1.38
CA ASP A 172 -8.03 7.72 -1.96
C ASP A 172 -7.70 9.00 -1.18
N LEU A 173 -7.80 8.94 0.16
CA LEU A 173 -7.44 10.06 1.04
C LEU A 173 -5.95 10.42 0.88
N ILE A 174 -5.07 9.42 0.79
CA ILE A 174 -3.64 9.60 0.51
C ILE A 174 -3.44 10.27 -0.85
N GLN A 175 -4.09 9.79 -1.91
CA GLN A 175 -3.97 10.37 -3.26
C GLN A 175 -4.50 11.81 -3.32
N GLN A 176 -5.54 12.17 -2.55
CA GLN A 176 -6.01 13.56 -2.47
C GLN A 176 -4.99 14.52 -1.81
N VAL A 177 -4.07 14.00 -1.00
CA VAL A 177 -2.95 14.77 -0.42
C VAL A 177 -1.73 14.73 -1.35
N ALA A 178 -1.42 13.57 -1.93
CA ALA A 178 -0.28 13.30 -2.80
C ALA A 178 -0.74 12.79 -4.18
N PRO A 179 -1.06 13.68 -5.13
CA PRO A 179 -1.75 13.31 -6.37
C PRO A 179 -0.89 12.59 -7.42
N ASP A 180 0.42 12.48 -7.21
CA ASP A 180 1.37 12.00 -8.21
C ASP A 180 1.39 10.48 -8.39
N GLY A 181 0.84 9.73 -7.44
CA GLY A 181 0.74 8.27 -7.51
C GLY A 181 -0.61 7.80 -8.06
N GLN A 182 -0.71 6.49 -8.26
CA GLN A 182 -1.93 5.83 -8.69
C GLN A 182 -2.24 4.63 -7.80
N PHE A 183 -3.51 4.31 -7.67
CA PHE A 183 -3.94 3.06 -7.06
C PHE A 183 -5.12 2.48 -7.86
N VAL A 184 -5.27 1.17 -7.77
CA VAL A 184 -6.35 0.37 -8.34
C VAL A 184 -7.01 -0.35 -7.17
N HIS A 185 -8.33 -0.19 -7.05
CA HIS A 185 -9.08 -0.86 -5.98
C HIS A 185 -9.80 -2.11 -6.47
N LEU A 186 -10.06 -3.04 -5.55
CA LEU A 186 -10.83 -4.26 -5.83
C LEU A 186 -12.28 -3.97 -6.25
#